data_AF-A0A2V6WQI3-F1
#
_entry.id   AF-A0A2V6WQI3-F1
#
_cell.length_a   1.000
_cell.length_b   1.000
_cell.length_c   1.000
_cell.angle_alpha   90.00
_cell.angle_beta   90.00
_cell.angle_gamma   90.00
#
_symmetry.space_group_name_H-M   'P 1'
#
loop_
_entity.id
_entity.type
_entity.pdbx_description
1 polymer ?
#
loop_
_entity_poly.entity_id
_entity_poly.type
_entity_poly.pdbx_seq_one_letter_code
_entity_poly.pdbx_strand_id
1 'polypeptide(L)'
;MWQKCRELGIAPTFHTGGRSYGERNSPTNFTFNHIGHFAAAGHNVAKALFLGGVTRRFPDLRFAFLEGGVGWGCQLFCDLIEHWERRGAKGMANMDPTKLDRPLLRELVDKYGYADIAAELDKRDGWPLKEDFLTGGMPPDDYIRCNITQKQDWIDLYATPYYFGCEADDRMNAVAFGKAMPLGARINAIYSSDIGHFDVVDMRDPLPEAFELVEDGHITESDFQDFVFGNAVRLWGTQNPRFFEGTAVAKEAAALLKRGAATMRDAAK
;
A
#
# COMPACT_ATOMS: atom_id res chain seq x y z
N MET A 1 -3.97 4.39 -21.17
CA MET A 1 -2.75 3.74 -20.64
C MET A 1 -3.04 2.35 -20.08
N TRP A 2 -3.76 2.18 -18.96
CA TRP A 2 -4.02 0.87 -18.32
C TRP A 2 -4.61 -0.20 -19.26
N GLN A 3 -5.61 0.21 -20.06
CA GLN A 3 -6.17 -0.63 -21.12
C GLN A 3 -5.09 -1.20 -22.05
N LYS A 4 -4.08 -0.41 -22.38
CA LYS A 4 -3.00 -0.83 -23.28
C LYS A 4 -2.04 -1.80 -22.60
N CYS A 5 -1.72 -1.59 -21.32
CA CYS A 5 -0.95 -2.55 -20.53
C CYS A 5 -1.65 -3.91 -20.48
N ARG A 6 -2.98 -3.91 -20.28
CA ARG A 6 -3.81 -5.11 -20.32
C ARG A 6 -3.75 -5.82 -21.68
N GLU A 7 -3.99 -5.09 -22.77
CA GLU A 7 -3.94 -5.65 -24.13
C GLU A 7 -2.59 -6.26 -24.50
N LEU A 8 -1.51 -5.66 -24.01
CA LEU A 8 -0.15 -6.10 -24.33
C LEU A 8 0.39 -7.16 -23.36
N GLY A 9 -0.36 -7.51 -22.31
CA GLY A 9 0.13 -8.44 -21.29
C GLY A 9 1.34 -7.88 -20.51
N ILE A 10 1.34 -6.59 -20.19
CA ILE A 10 2.42 -5.91 -19.46
C ILE A 10 1.95 -5.47 -18.07
N ALA A 11 2.67 -5.91 -17.03
CA ALA A 11 2.44 -5.46 -15.66
C ALA A 11 3.16 -4.11 -15.48
N PRO A 12 2.47 -3.00 -15.18
CA PRO A 12 3.13 -1.72 -15.01
C PRO A 12 4.00 -1.72 -13.75
N THR A 13 5.28 -1.43 -13.91
CA THR A 13 6.23 -1.28 -12.81
C THR A 13 6.68 0.17 -12.69
N PHE A 14 6.83 0.65 -11.47
CA PHE A 14 7.16 2.04 -11.17
C PHE A 14 8.47 2.10 -10.41
N HIS A 15 9.41 2.83 -10.99
CA HIS A 15 10.70 3.14 -10.39
C HIS A 15 10.96 4.63 -10.59
N THR A 16 10.89 5.40 -9.50
CA THR A 16 11.11 6.84 -9.54
C THR A 16 11.59 7.28 -8.17
N GLY A 17 12.75 7.93 -8.11
CA GLY A 17 13.26 8.45 -6.85
C GLY A 17 12.60 9.76 -6.45
N GLY A 18 12.13 9.88 -5.21
CA GLY A 18 11.59 11.11 -4.63
C GLY A 18 12.64 12.09 -4.09
N ARG A 19 13.90 12.02 -4.54
CA ARG A 19 14.92 12.99 -4.11
C ARG A 19 14.56 14.37 -4.65
N SER A 20 14.76 15.41 -3.86
CA SER A 20 14.35 16.78 -4.15
C SER A 20 12.82 17.03 -4.16
N TYR A 21 12.01 16.02 -3.83
CA TYR A 21 10.57 16.18 -3.66
C TYR A 21 10.24 16.58 -2.21
N GLY A 22 9.44 17.63 -2.05
CA GLY A 22 8.96 18.09 -0.73
C GLY A 22 10.11 18.46 0.21
N GLU A 23 10.19 17.79 1.36
CA GLU A 23 11.19 18.09 2.39
C GLU A 23 12.55 17.41 2.15
N ARG A 24 12.69 16.57 1.10
CA ARG A 24 13.92 15.82 0.79
C ARG A 24 14.95 16.64 0.02
N ASN A 25 15.32 17.78 0.59
CA ASN A 25 16.12 18.83 -0.06
C ASN A 25 17.33 19.27 0.79
N SER A 26 17.92 18.38 1.59
CA SER A 26 19.15 18.70 2.32
C SER A 26 20.29 18.98 1.33
N PRO A 27 20.92 20.16 1.36
CA PRO A 27 22.00 20.49 0.43
C PRO A 27 23.31 19.74 0.75
N THR A 28 23.41 19.12 1.93
CA THR A 28 24.67 18.57 2.47
C THR A 28 24.60 17.11 2.88
N ASN A 29 23.42 16.49 2.88
CA ASN A 29 23.24 15.11 3.35
C ASN A 29 22.50 14.25 2.32
N PHE A 30 23.24 13.38 1.64
CA PHE A 30 22.70 12.42 0.69
C PHE A 30 21.69 11.48 1.36
N THR A 31 22.06 10.87 2.49
CA THR A 31 21.25 9.88 3.21
C THR A 31 19.90 10.45 3.63
N PHE A 32 19.86 11.70 4.10
CA PHE A 32 18.62 12.41 4.41
C PHE A 32 17.69 12.49 3.17
N ASN A 33 18.26 12.75 1.99
CA ASN A 33 17.49 12.81 0.75
C ASN A 33 17.13 11.42 0.22
N HIS A 34 17.97 10.41 0.48
CA HIS A 34 17.89 9.06 -0.06
C HIS A 34 16.94 8.15 0.71
N ILE A 35 17.04 8.04 2.04
CA ILE A 35 16.26 7.08 2.82
C ILE A 35 14.75 7.27 2.60
N GLY A 36 14.08 6.23 2.11
CA GLY A 36 12.63 6.21 1.85
C GLY A 36 12.17 7.05 0.65
N HIS A 37 13.08 7.50 -0.22
CA HIS A 37 12.71 8.34 -1.36
C HIS A 37 11.92 7.58 -2.44
N PHE A 38 12.24 6.31 -2.70
CA PHE A 38 11.47 5.44 -3.59
C PHE A 38 10.11 5.10 -2.99
N ALA A 39 10.07 4.74 -1.70
CA ALA A 39 8.83 4.54 -0.96
C ALA A 39 7.89 5.75 -1.07
N ALA A 40 8.39 6.98 -0.88
CA ALA A 40 7.58 8.19 -1.00
C ALA A 40 6.97 8.39 -2.41
N ALA A 41 7.74 8.14 -3.47
CA ALA A 41 7.24 8.23 -4.84
C ALA A 41 6.23 7.12 -5.15
N GLY A 42 6.54 5.87 -4.78
CA GLY A 42 5.65 4.72 -4.90
C GLY A 42 4.34 4.91 -4.17
N HIS A 43 4.38 5.48 -2.96
CA HIS A 43 3.22 5.77 -2.13
C HIS A 43 2.22 6.71 -2.83
N ASN A 44 2.71 7.71 -3.58
CA ASN A 44 1.84 8.60 -4.35
C ASN A 44 1.15 7.87 -5.50
N VAL A 45 1.88 7.05 -6.25
CA VAL A 45 1.33 6.27 -7.37
C VAL A 45 0.33 5.22 -6.84
N ALA A 46 0.67 4.47 -5.79
CA ALA A 46 -0.17 3.44 -5.19
C ALA A 46 -1.52 4.01 -4.69
N LYS A 47 -1.49 5.17 -4.00
CA LYS A 47 -2.72 5.88 -3.61
C LYS A 47 -3.53 6.34 -4.80
N ALA A 48 -2.88 6.94 -5.82
CA ALA A 48 -3.57 7.41 -7.01
C ALA A 48 -4.25 6.26 -7.79
N LEU A 49 -3.60 5.10 -7.85
CA LEU A 49 -4.17 3.89 -8.43
C LEU A 49 -5.38 3.39 -7.62
N PHE A 50 -5.24 3.30 -6.30
CA PHE A 50 -6.29 2.77 -5.42
C PHE A 50 -7.49 3.71 -5.35
N LEU A 51 -7.30 4.93 -4.84
CA LEU A 51 -8.36 5.95 -4.68
C LEU A 51 -8.90 6.45 -6.02
N GLY A 52 -8.10 6.36 -7.09
CA GLY A 52 -8.55 6.59 -8.46
C GLY A 52 -9.40 5.46 -9.06
N GLY A 53 -9.63 4.38 -8.31
CA GLY A 53 -10.41 3.21 -8.73
C GLY A 53 -9.81 2.47 -9.93
N VAL A 54 -8.49 2.51 -10.11
CA VAL A 54 -7.83 1.82 -11.23
C VAL A 54 -7.91 0.31 -11.03
N THR A 55 -7.57 -0.20 -9.83
CA THR A 55 -7.64 -1.63 -9.52
C THR A 55 -9.07 -2.17 -9.57
N ARG A 56 -10.07 -1.33 -9.30
CA ARG A 56 -11.49 -1.71 -9.51
C ARG A 56 -11.87 -1.83 -10.98
N ARG A 57 -11.37 -0.93 -11.84
CA ARG A 57 -11.67 -0.92 -13.30
C ARG A 57 -10.83 -1.93 -14.08
N PHE A 58 -9.67 -2.30 -13.56
CA PHE A 58 -8.71 -3.24 -14.17
C PHE A 58 -8.26 -4.27 -13.12
N PRO A 59 -9.18 -5.13 -12.62
CA PRO A 59 -8.89 -6.09 -11.54
C PRO A 59 -7.93 -7.20 -11.96
N ASP A 60 -7.74 -7.37 -13.27
CA ASP A 60 -6.82 -8.33 -13.87
C ASP A 60 -5.39 -7.81 -14.02
N LEU A 61 -5.15 -6.51 -13.83
CA LEU A 61 -3.80 -5.93 -13.87
C LEU A 61 -3.04 -6.16 -12.55
N ARG A 62 -1.71 -6.28 -12.68
CA ARG A 62 -0.77 -6.32 -11.56
C ARG A 62 0.19 -5.13 -11.67
N PHE A 63 0.53 -4.52 -10.55
CA PHE A 63 1.35 -3.32 -10.46
C PHE A 63 2.52 -3.56 -9.51
N ALA A 64 3.73 -3.10 -9.88
CA ALA A 64 4.88 -3.18 -8.99
C ALA A 64 5.48 -1.82 -8.67
N PHE A 65 5.94 -1.65 -7.43
CA PHE A 65 6.64 -0.45 -6.95
C PHE A 65 8.03 -0.88 -6.49
N LEU A 66 9.08 -0.38 -7.15
CA LEU A 66 10.44 -0.92 -7.02
C LEU A 66 11.30 -0.09 -6.04
N GLU A 67 12.26 -0.76 -5.39
CA GLU A 67 13.28 -0.18 -4.48
C GLU A 67 12.74 0.60 -3.27
N GLY A 68 11.49 0.36 -2.90
CA GLY A 68 10.87 0.98 -1.73
C GLY A 68 10.82 0.07 -0.50
N GLY A 69 11.06 -1.23 -0.66
CA GLY A 69 10.68 -2.25 0.32
C GLY A 69 9.16 -2.43 0.40
N VAL A 70 8.72 -3.49 1.08
CA VAL A 70 7.28 -3.78 1.27
C VAL A 70 6.70 -3.09 2.51
N GLY A 71 7.53 -2.67 3.46
CA GLY A 71 7.09 -2.10 4.74
C GLY A 71 6.11 -0.94 4.60
N TRP A 72 6.40 0.04 3.72
CA TRP A 72 5.48 1.14 3.45
C TRP A 72 4.20 0.69 2.74
N GLY A 73 4.27 -0.37 1.93
CA GLY A 73 3.14 -0.99 1.25
C GLY A 73 2.18 -1.65 2.25
N CYS A 74 2.72 -2.30 3.28
CA CYS A 74 1.96 -2.83 4.41
C CYS A 74 1.31 -1.70 5.21
N GLN A 75 2.07 -0.66 5.57
CA GLN A 75 1.55 0.48 6.30
C GLN A 75 0.41 1.16 5.53
N LEU A 76 0.60 1.41 4.22
CA LEU A 76 -0.43 2.02 3.38
C LEU A 76 -1.72 1.16 3.33
N PHE A 77 -1.61 -0.17 3.35
CA PHE A 77 -2.79 -1.03 3.41
C PHE A 77 -3.59 -0.83 4.71
N CYS A 78 -2.91 -0.79 5.86
CA CYS A 78 -3.52 -0.50 7.15
C CYS A 78 -4.15 0.90 7.15
N ASP A 79 -3.37 1.92 6.74
CA ASP A 79 -3.81 3.30 6.70
C ASP A 79 -5.07 3.46 5.84
N LEU A 80 -5.11 2.85 4.64
CA LEU A 80 -6.28 2.94 3.77
C LEU A 80 -7.52 2.31 4.40
N ILE A 81 -7.40 1.17 5.09
CA ILE A 81 -8.52 0.52 5.78
C ILE A 81 -9.05 1.38 6.92
N GLU A 82 -8.15 1.85 7.79
CA GLU A 82 -8.50 2.65 8.96
C GLU A 82 -9.14 3.98 8.55
N HIS A 83 -8.61 4.62 7.51
CA HIS A 83 -9.18 5.86 6.99
C HIS A 83 -10.52 5.63 6.29
N TRP A 84 -10.77 4.48 5.67
CA TRP A 84 -12.06 4.19 5.05
C TRP A 84 -13.22 4.15 6.06
N GLU A 85 -12.95 3.72 7.30
CA GLU A 85 -13.96 3.74 8.37
C GLU A 85 -14.46 5.16 8.69
N ARG A 86 -13.64 6.18 8.41
CA ARG A 86 -13.96 7.59 8.61
C ARG A 86 -14.37 8.28 7.31
N ARG A 87 -13.66 8.02 6.22
CA ARG A 87 -13.73 8.79 4.97
C ARG A 87 -14.46 8.07 3.83
N GLY A 88 -14.89 6.82 4.04
CA GLY A 88 -15.83 6.12 3.16
C GLY A 88 -17.28 6.60 3.36
N ALA A 89 -18.20 6.22 2.48
CA ALA A 89 -19.61 6.63 2.51
C ALA A 89 -20.27 6.56 3.92
N LYS A 90 -20.10 5.43 4.64
CA LYS A 90 -20.67 5.27 5.99
C LYS A 90 -19.98 6.18 7.02
N GLY A 91 -18.67 6.31 6.95
CA GLY A 91 -17.90 7.19 7.83
C GLY A 91 -18.27 8.65 7.63
N MET A 92 -18.38 9.11 6.37
CA MET A 92 -18.83 10.46 6.04
C MET A 92 -20.26 10.73 6.50
N ALA A 93 -21.17 9.76 6.36
CA ALA A 93 -22.51 9.90 6.90
C ALA A 93 -22.53 10.01 8.44
N ASN A 94 -21.59 9.37 9.13
CA ASN A 94 -21.45 9.45 10.58
C ASN A 94 -20.80 10.77 11.05
N MET A 95 -19.87 11.31 10.25
CA MET A 95 -19.17 12.58 10.51
C MET A 95 -19.86 13.78 9.87
N ASP A 96 -21.12 13.64 9.46
CA ASP A 96 -21.90 14.73 8.88
C ASP A 96 -21.99 15.88 9.89
N PRO A 97 -21.36 17.04 9.63
CA PRO A 97 -21.27 18.12 10.60
C PRO A 97 -22.66 18.68 10.95
N THR A 98 -23.66 18.53 10.06
CA THR A 98 -25.03 18.99 10.31
C THR A 98 -25.74 18.23 11.44
N LYS A 99 -25.20 17.08 11.85
CA LYS A 99 -25.72 16.26 12.95
C LYS A 99 -25.19 16.69 14.33
N LEU A 100 -24.29 17.68 14.38
CA LEU A 100 -23.78 18.20 15.64
C LEU A 100 -24.89 18.88 16.46
N ASP A 101 -25.13 18.38 17.68
CA ASP A 101 -26.00 19.04 18.64
C ASP A 101 -25.30 20.28 19.23
N ARG A 102 -25.43 21.40 18.52
CA ARG A 102 -24.83 22.69 18.91
C ARG A 102 -25.33 23.20 20.28
N PRO A 103 -26.64 23.11 20.61
CA PRO A 103 -27.11 23.44 21.95
C PRO A 103 -26.41 22.64 23.06
N LEU A 104 -26.31 21.31 22.92
CA LEU A 104 -25.62 20.48 23.89
C LEU A 104 -24.12 20.80 23.98
N LEU A 105 -23.47 21.02 22.82
CA LEU A 105 -22.07 21.45 22.80
C LEU A 105 -21.89 22.77 23.58
N ARG A 106 -22.78 23.75 23.40
CA ARG A 106 -22.73 25.01 24.13
C ARG A 106 -22.89 24.79 25.63
N GLU A 107 -23.86 23.97 26.06
CA GLU A 107 -24.04 23.61 27.47
C GLU A 107 -22.76 22.99 28.07
N LEU A 108 -22.12 22.08 27.34
CA LEU A 108 -20.88 21.44 27.78
C LEU A 108 -19.70 22.42 27.87
N VAL A 109 -19.59 23.37 26.93
CA VAL A 109 -18.58 24.43 26.97
C VAL A 109 -18.82 25.37 28.14
N ASP A 110 -20.07 25.76 28.43
CA ASP A 110 -20.38 26.61 29.58
C ASP A 110 -20.09 25.89 30.91
N LYS A 111 -20.33 24.57 30.97
CA LYS A 111 -20.14 23.78 32.19
C LYS A 111 -18.69 23.38 32.47
N TYR A 112 -17.92 23.07 31.42
CA TYR A 112 -16.60 22.45 31.55
C TYR A 112 -15.48 23.20 30.83
N GLY A 113 -15.80 24.16 29.96
CA GLY A 113 -14.84 24.89 29.15
C GLY A 113 -14.29 26.15 29.82
N TYR A 114 -13.57 26.93 29.02
CA TYR A 114 -13.02 28.23 29.39
C TYR A 114 -13.70 29.36 28.61
N ALA A 115 -13.64 30.58 29.13
CA ALA A 115 -14.33 31.74 28.54
C ALA A 115 -13.87 32.07 27.11
N ASP A 116 -12.61 31.79 26.78
CA ASP A 116 -12.06 31.96 25.44
C ASP A 116 -12.62 30.94 24.44
N ILE A 117 -12.85 29.68 24.86
CA ILE A 117 -13.50 28.66 24.03
C ILE A 117 -14.96 29.05 23.74
N ALA A 118 -15.70 29.50 24.75
CA ALA A 118 -17.07 29.99 24.56
C ALA A 118 -17.11 31.18 23.58
N ALA A 119 -16.18 32.13 23.72
CA ALA A 119 -16.06 33.27 22.82
C ALA A 119 -15.74 32.84 21.37
N GLU A 120 -14.89 31.83 21.16
CA GLU A 120 -14.62 31.28 19.81
C GLU A 120 -15.85 30.60 19.20
N LEU A 121 -16.61 29.88 20.01
CA LEU A 121 -17.83 29.21 19.57
C LEU A 121 -18.90 30.23 19.14
N ASP A 122 -19.02 31.33 19.88
CA ASP A 122 -19.97 32.42 19.60
C ASP A 122 -19.62 33.17 18.30
N LYS A 123 -18.32 33.35 18.00
CA LYS A 123 -17.87 33.91 16.71
C LYS A 123 -18.37 33.11 15.50
N ARG A 124 -18.74 31.85 15.70
CA ARG A 124 -19.08 30.90 14.64
C ARG A 124 -20.50 30.36 14.75
N ASP A 125 -21.38 31.01 15.52
CA ASP A 125 -22.77 30.56 15.73
C ASP A 125 -22.82 29.09 16.21
N GLY A 126 -22.09 28.74 17.26
CA GLY A 126 -22.14 27.38 17.80
C GLY A 126 -21.32 26.34 17.03
N TRP A 127 -20.61 26.73 15.97
CA TRP A 127 -19.76 25.82 15.19
C TRP A 127 -18.32 25.78 15.72
N PRO A 128 -17.77 24.59 16.04
CA PRO A 128 -16.37 24.46 16.42
C PRO A 128 -15.42 24.94 15.32
N LEU A 129 -15.76 24.61 14.08
CA LEU A 129 -15.05 25.00 12.87
C LEU A 129 -16.09 25.14 11.75
N LYS A 130 -15.99 26.18 10.93
CA LYS A 130 -16.69 26.19 9.64
C LYS A 130 -15.80 25.41 8.68
N GLU A 131 -16.19 24.19 8.34
CA GLU A 131 -15.41 23.37 7.42
C GLU A 131 -15.34 24.04 6.04
N ASP A 132 -14.12 24.18 5.55
CA ASP A 132 -13.86 24.40 4.13
C ASP A 132 -13.92 23.04 3.44
N PHE A 133 -15.04 22.76 2.76
CA PHE A 133 -15.19 21.56 1.92
C PHE A 133 -14.36 21.70 0.63
N LEU A 134 -13.03 21.68 0.75
CA LEU A 134 -12.10 21.74 -0.37
C LEU A 134 -11.97 20.36 -1.04
N THR A 135 -13.07 19.82 -1.54
CA THR A 135 -13.12 18.54 -2.25
C THR A 135 -12.86 18.68 -3.75
N GLY A 136 -12.65 19.91 -4.24
CA GLY A 136 -12.55 20.19 -5.68
C GLY A 136 -13.83 19.85 -6.45
N GLY A 137 -15.00 19.90 -5.79
CA GLY A 137 -16.29 19.55 -6.38
C GLY A 137 -16.63 18.05 -6.34
N MET A 138 -15.79 17.23 -5.69
CA MET A 138 -16.06 15.81 -5.49
C MET A 138 -17.00 15.56 -4.29
N PRO A 139 -17.78 14.46 -4.31
CA PRO A 139 -18.44 13.98 -3.10
C PRO A 139 -17.44 13.76 -1.97
N PRO A 140 -17.86 13.91 -0.71
CA PRO A 140 -16.98 13.79 0.45
C PRO A 140 -16.44 12.38 0.70
N ASP A 141 -17.00 11.35 0.05
CA ASP A 141 -16.49 9.98 0.11
C ASP A 141 -15.21 9.86 -0.72
N ASP A 142 -14.06 9.83 -0.04
CA ASP A 142 -12.73 9.77 -0.67
C ASP A 142 -12.49 8.43 -1.40
N TYR A 143 -13.31 7.40 -1.11
CA TYR A 143 -13.19 6.04 -1.63
C TYR A 143 -14.26 5.71 -2.67
N ILE A 144 -15.03 6.71 -3.13
CA ILE A 144 -16.19 6.53 -4.01
C ILE A 144 -15.86 5.72 -5.28
N ARG A 145 -14.63 5.81 -5.80
CA ARG A 145 -14.19 5.08 -6.99
C ARG A 145 -13.74 3.64 -6.71
N CYS A 146 -13.45 3.31 -5.45
CA CYS A 146 -13.13 1.95 -5.02
C CYS A 146 -14.40 1.09 -4.92
N ASN A 147 -15.55 1.69 -4.60
CA ASN A 147 -16.83 1.00 -4.42
C ASN A 147 -16.70 -0.22 -3.48
N ILE A 148 -16.13 -0.01 -2.30
CA ILE A 148 -15.86 -1.06 -1.31
C ILE A 148 -17.17 -1.40 -0.58
N THR A 149 -17.56 -2.68 -0.62
CA THR A 149 -18.82 -3.18 -0.04
C THR A 149 -18.61 -4.30 0.96
N GLN A 150 -17.45 -4.99 0.90
CA GLN A 150 -17.13 -6.14 1.74
C GLN A 150 -15.63 -6.23 2.04
N LYS A 151 -15.26 -7.01 3.06
CA LYS A 151 -13.84 -7.20 3.47
C LYS A 151 -12.97 -7.72 2.32
N GLN A 152 -13.51 -8.62 1.49
CA GLN A 152 -12.80 -9.21 0.36
C GLN A 152 -12.33 -8.16 -0.66
N ASP A 153 -13.05 -7.04 -0.80
CA ASP A 153 -12.66 -5.97 -1.73
C ASP A 153 -11.26 -5.41 -1.40
N TRP A 154 -10.84 -5.39 -0.14
CA TRP A 154 -9.50 -4.94 0.24
C TRP A 154 -8.41 -5.87 -0.28
N ILE A 155 -8.67 -7.18 -0.23
CA ILE A 155 -7.76 -8.18 -0.76
C ILE A 155 -7.71 -8.07 -2.29
N ASP A 156 -8.86 -7.95 -2.94
CA ASP A 156 -8.96 -7.93 -4.40
C ASP A 156 -8.41 -6.63 -5.02
N LEU A 157 -8.60 -5.49 -4.34
CA LEU A 157 -8.22 -4.18 -4.87
C LEU A 157 -6.82 -3.72 -4.47
N TYR A 158 -6.20 -4.32 -3.45
CA TYR A 158 -4.87 -3.93 -2.96
C TYR A 158 -3.92 -5.12 -2.84
N ALA A 159 -4.21 -6.07 -1.96
CA ALA A 159 -3.27 -7.15 -1.63
C ALA A 159 -3.01 -8.09 -2.82
N THR A 160 -3.98 -8.27 -3.70
CA THR A 160 -3.84 -9.09 -4.92
C THR A 160 -3.07 -8.36 -6.03
N PRO A 161 -3.37 -7.10 -6.39
CA PRO A 161 -2.74 -6.46 -7.54
C PRO A 161 -1.40 -5.79 -7.25
N TYR A 162 -1.03 -5.49 -6.00
CA TYR A 162 0.17 -4.70 -5.69
C TYR A 162 1.36 -5.57 -5.28
N TYR A 163 2.53 -5.26 -5.85
CA TYR A 163 3.81 -5.92 -5.63
C TYR A 163 4.86 -4.89 -5.25
N PHE A 164 5.73 -5.24 -4.31
CA PHE A 164 6.69 -4.30 -3.73
C PHE A 164 8.09 -4.89 -3.85
N GLY A 165 8.95 -4.22 -4.62
CA GLY A 165 10.35 -4.59 -4.78
C GLY A 165 11.12 -4.30 -3.50
N CYS A 166 11.75 -5.35 -2.98
CA CYS A 166 12.47 -5.30 -1.72
C CYS A 166 13.90 -5.77 -1.92
N GLU A 167 14.82 -5.03 -1.30
CA GLU A 167 16.21 -5.42 -1.16
C GLU A 167 16.32 -6.67 -0.27
N ALA A 168 17.46 -7.34 -0.40
CA ALA A 168 17.73 -8.63 0.23
C ALA A 168 17.72 -8.56 1.76
N ASP A 169 18.38 -7.56 2.32
CA ASP A 169 18.64 -7.37 3.75
C ASP A 169 17.51 -6.61 4.48
N ASP A 170 16.42 -6.26 3.78
CA ASP A 170 15.29 -5.54 4.37
C ASP A 170 14.51 -6.44 5.34
N ARG A 171 14.78 -6.28 6.64
CA ARG A 171 14.06 -6.95 7.73
C ARG A 171 12.55 -6.67 7.73
N MET A 172 12.11 -5.55 7.16
CA MET A 172 10.68 -5.21 7.09
C MET A 172 9.91 -6.11 6.12
N ASN A 173 10.58 -6.91 5.28
CA ASN A 173 9.97 -7.94 4.46
C ASN A 173 9.08 -8.90 5.26
N ALA A 174 9.45 -9.17 6.51
CA ALA A 174 8.68 -10.04 7.40
C ALA A 174 7.25 -9.54 7.68
N VAL A 175 7.03 -8.23 7.67
CA VAL A 175 5.70 -7.64 7.95
C VAL A 175 4.68 -8.06 6.89
N ALA A 176 5.10 -8.25 5.64
CA ALA A 176 4.23 -8.65 4.53
C ALA A 176 3.57 -10.03 4.72
N PHE A 177 4.20 -10.89 5.51
CA PHE A 177 3.75 -12.25 5.84
C PHE A 177 3.23 -12.37 7.28
N GLY A 178 3.35 -11.29 8.06
CA GLY A 178 3.11 -11.27 9.49
C GLY A 178 1.63 -11.28 9.89
N LYS A 179 1.38 -11.58 11.17
CA LYS A 179 0.02 -11.64 11.74
C LYS A 179 -0.63 -10.26 11.96
N ALA A 180 0.17 -9.20 11.89
CA ALA A 180 -0.29 -7.82 12.10
C ALA A 180 -1.12 -7.29 10.92
N MET A 181 -1.02 -7.92 9.75
CA MET A 181 -1.75 -7.47 8.57
C MET A 181 -3.26 -7.69 8.74
N PRO A 182 -4.09 -6.64 8.56
CA PRO A 182 -5.52 -6.74 8.71
C PRO A 182 -6.10 -7.74 7.70
N LEU A 183 -7.23 -8.35 8.07
CA LEU A 183 -7.92 -9.36 7.26
C LEU A 183 -7.10 -10.63 6.99
N GLY A 184 -5.96 -10.81 7.68
CA GLY A 184 -5.03 -11.90 7.40
C GLY A 184 -4.38 -11.79 6.01
N ALA A 185 -4.35 -10.58 5.43
CA ALA A 185 -3.79 -10.34 4.11
C ALA A 185 -2.30 -10.68 4.08
N ARG A 186 -1.85 -11.26 2.97
CA ARG A 186 -0.43 -11.36 2.63
C ARG A 186 -0.13 -10.31 1.56
N ILE A 187 0.86 -9.46 1.78
CA ILE A 187 1.27 -8.44 0.81
C ILE A 187 2.38 -9.00 -0.07
N ASN A 188 2.34 -8.74 -1.39
CA ASN A 188 3.30 -9.35 -2.31
C ASN A 188 4.65 -8.63 -2.27
N ALA A 189 5.52 -9.02 -1.33
CA ALA A 189 6.94 -8.70 -1.39
C ALA A 189 7.60 -9.48 -2.53
N ILE A 190 8.39 -8.82 -3.37
CA ILE A 190 9.22 -9.46 -4.39
C ILE A 190 10.68 -9.14 -4.13
N TYR A 191 11.52 -10.18 -4.14
CA TYR A 191 12.96 -10.04 -4.07
C TYR A 191 13.48 -9.27 -5.30
N SER A 192 14.30 -8.26 -5.05
CA SER A 192 15.02 -7.50 -6.06
C SER A 192 16.42 -7.21 -5.55
N SER A 193 17.43 -7.63 -6.29
CA SER A 193 18.82 -7.56 -5.84
C SER A 193 19.51 -6.23 -6.10
N ASP A 194 18.91 -5.34 -6.89
CA ASP A 194 19.48 -4.06 -7.37
C ASP A 194 21.00 -4.11 -7.70
N ILE A 195 21.43 -5.15 -8.42
CA ILE A 195 22.85 -5.41 -8.69
C ILE A 195 23.43 -4.26 -9.50
N GLY A 196 24.55 -3.72 -9.01
CA GLY A 196 25.22 -2.56 -9.60
C GLY A 196 25.03 -1.27 -8.80
N HIS A 197 24.23 -1.32 -7.72
CA HIS A 197 24.07 -0.23 -6.77
C HIS A 197 25.12 -0.27 -5.62
N PHE A 198 25.19 0.80 -4.81
CA PHE A 198 26.31 1.02 -3.89
C PHE A 198 26.34 0.08 -2.68
N ASP A 199 25.20 -0.54 -2.37
CA ASP A 199 24.95 -1.48 -1.30
C ASP A 199 25.23 -2.94 -1.72
N VAL A 200 25.41 -3.20 -3.02
CA VAL A 200 25.67 -4.54 -3.56
C VAL A 200 27.09 -4.62 -4.13
N VAL A 201 28.05 -4.90 -3.25
CA VAL A 201 29.48 -4.97 -3.60
C VAL A 201 29.85 -6.31 -4.25
N ASP A 202 29.16 -7.39 -3.88
CA ASP A 202 29.32 -8.72 -4.48
C ASP A 202 27.96 -9.27 -4.91
N MET A 203 27.84 -9.65 -6.18
CA MET A 203 26.58 -10.17 -6.74
C MET A 203 26.13 -11.52 -6.13
N ARG A 204 27.00 -12.19 -5.35
CA ARG A 204 26.71 -13.48 -4.72
C ARG A 204 25.99 -13.36 -3.38
N ASP A 205 26.05 -12.19 -2.74
CA ASP A 205 25.60 -11.99 -1.36
C ASP A 205 24.09 -11.74 -1.21
N PRO A 206 23.39 -11.05 -2.12
CA PRO A 206 21.98 -10.68 -1.90
C PRO A 206 21.03 -11.87 -1.67
N LEU A 207 21.20 -12.99 -2.37
CA LEU A 207 20.28 -14.12 -2.16
C LEU A 207 20.52 -14.85 -0.81
N PRO A 208 21.78 -15.15 -0.43
CA PRO A 208 22.10 -15.59 0.93
C PRO A 208 21.57 -14.64 2.02
N GLU A 209 21.78 -13.33 1.89
CA GLU A 209 21.31 -12.33 2.86
C GLU A 209 19.79 -12.35 3.01
N ALA A 210 19.07 -12.46 1.88
CA ALA A 210 17.61 -12.61 1.92
C ALA A 210 17.16 -13.86 2.70
N PHE A 211 17.94 -14.95 2.67
CA PHE A 211 17.64 -16.18 3.39
C PHE A 211 17.84 -16.08 4.91
N GLU A 212 18.62 -15.10 5.38
CA GLU A 212 18.80 -14.84 6.82
C GLU A 212 17.46 -14.52 7.51
N LEU A 213 16.47 -13.98 6.79
CA LEU A 213 15.12 -13.79 7.34
C LEU A 213 14.45 -15.10 7.77
N VAL A 214 14.80 -16.21 7.12
CA VAL A 214 14.36 -17.56 7.50
C VAL A 214 15.20 -18.08 8.67
N GLU A 215 16.52 -17.93 8.60
CA GLU A 215 17.45 -18.42 9.62
C GLU A 215 17.20 -17.74 10.99
N ASP A 216 16.93 -16.44 10.98
CA ASP A 216 16.56 -15.65 12.15
C ASP A 216 15.11 -15.91 12.63
N GLY A 217 14.30 -16.62 11.84
CA GLY A 217 12.91 -16.94 12.18
C GLY A 217 11.91 -15.80 12.00
N HIS A 218 12.21 -14.80 11.17
CA HIS A 218 11.27 -13.70 10.86
C HIS A 218 10.19 -14.14 9.88
N ILE A 219 10.54 -15.01 8.92
CA ILE A 219 9.62 -15.59 7.94
C ILE A 219 9.80 -17.11 7.84
N THR A 220 8.81 -17.81 7.30
CA THR A 220 8.92 -19.26 7.05
C THR A 220 9.59 -19.53 5.70
N GLU A 221 10.08 -20.76 5.47
CA GLU A 221 10.57 -21.18 4.14
C GLU A 221 9.51 -21.01 3.03
N SER A 222 8.23 -21.22 3.36
CA SER A 222 7.13 -21.00 2.41
C SER A 222 6.95 -19.53 2.06
N ASP A 223 7.14 -18.63 3.04
CA ASP A 223 7.10 -17.18 2.80
C ASP A 223 8.29 -16.75 1.94
N PHE A 224 9.48 -17.30 2.23
CA PHE A 224 10.67 -17.07 1.43
C PHE A 224 10.49 -17.53 -0.02
N GLN A 225 9.88 -18.70 -0.24
CA GLN A 225 9.55 -19.18 -1.59
C GLN A 225 8.64 -18.19 -2.35
N ASP A 226 7.63 -17.62 -1.69
CA ASP A 226 6.81 -16.58 -2.30
C ASP A 226 7.61 -15.30 -2.57
N PHE A 227 8.46 -14.89 -1.62
CA PHE A 227 9.30 -13.69 -1.73
C PHE A 227 10.27 -13.74 -2.92
N VAL A 228 11.05 -14.83 -3.05
CA VAL A 228 12.11 -14.94 -4.07
C VAL A 228 11.65 -15.51 -5.41
N PHE A 229 10.45 -16.10 -5.46
CA PHE A 229 9.96 -16.75 -6.68
C PHE A 229 8.47 -16.53 -6.91
N GLY A 230 7.62 -16.92 -5.97
CA GLY A 230 6.18 -17.05 -6.21
C GLY A 230 5.51 -15.74 -6.61
N ASN A 231 5.81 -14.65 -5.90
CA ASN A 231 5.22 -13.34 -6.15
C ASN A 231 5.71 -12.75 -7.48
N ALA A 232 6.98 -12.93 -7.84
CA ALA A 232 7.49 -12.53 -9.16
C ALA A 232 6.80 -13.29 -10.29
N VAL A 233 6.57 -14.61 -10.12
CA VAL A 233 5.81 -15.38 -11.10
C VAL A 233 4.37 -14.90 -11.21
N ARG A 234 3.71 -14.59 -10.10
CA ARG A 234 2.33 -14.08 -10.11
C ARG A 234 2.23 -12.72 -10.81
N LEU A 235 3.15 -11.80 -10.52
CA LEU A 235 3.22 -10.48 -11.13
C LEU A 235 3.24 -10.57 -12.66
N TRP A 236 4.26 -11.24 -13.20
CA TRP A 236 4.47 -11.30 -14.65
C TRP A 236 3.58 -12.32 -15.35
N GLY A 237 3.42 -13.50 -14.74
CA GLY A 237 2.71 -14.64 -15.30
C GLY A 237 1.19 -14.49 -15.32
N THR A 238 0.62 -13.73 -14.38
CA THR A 238 -0.82 -13.40 -14.42
C THR A 238 -1.11 -12.49 -15.61
N GLN A 239 -0.21 -11.56 -15.89
CA GLN A 239 -0.38 -10.61 -16.97
C GLN A 239 -0.07 -11.21 -18.35
N ASN A 240 0.93 -12.08 -18.42
CA ASN A 240 1.28 -12.87 -19.59
C ASN A 240 1.62 -14.32 -19.19
N PRO A 241 0.70 -15.28 -19.39
CA PRO A 241 0.93 -16.69 -19.01
C PRO A 241 2.14 -17.35 -19.66
N ARG A 242 2.66 -16.77 -20.75
CA ARG A 242 3.84 -17.27 -21.47
C ARG A 242 5.14 -16.58 -21.07
N PHE A 243 5.12 -15.67 -20.09
CA PHE A 243 6.28 -14.84 -19.73
C PHE A 243 7.55 -15.64 -19.43
N PHE A 244 7.40 -16.81 -18.80
CA PHE A 244 8.52 -17.66 -18.39
C PHE A 244 8.83 -18.80 -19.38
N GLU A 245 8.16 -18.87 -20.54
CA GLU A 245 8.45 -19.90 -21.55
C GLU A 245 9.90 -19.80 -22.03
N GLY A 246 10.58 -20.95 -22.16
CA GLY A 246 11.98 -21.00 -22.58
C GLY A 246 13.00 -20.66 -21.47
N THR A 247 12.56 -20.32 -20.26
CA THR A 247 13.44 -20.11 -19.10
C THR A 247 13.67 -21.41 -18.33
N ALA A 248 14.71 -21.44 -17.48
CA ALA A 248 15.00 -22.58 -16.61
C ALA A 248 13.88 -22.89 -15.59
N VAL A 249 12.99 -21.92 -15.31
CA VAL A 249 11.91 -22.02 -14.32
C VAL A 249 10.52 -22.18 -14.96
N ALA A 250 10.45 -22.40 -16.28
CA ALA A 250 9.20 -22.43 -17.03
C ALA A 250 8.17 -23.43 -16.47
N LYS A 251 8.65 -24.62 -16.08
CA LYS A 251 7.80 -25.70 -15.56
C LYS A 251 7.23 -25.34 -14.19
N GLU A 252 8.06 -24.85 -13.29
CA GLU A 252 7.72 -24.46 -11.92
C GLU A 252 6.78 -23.25 -11.95
N ALA A 253 7.05 -22.26 -12.80
CA ALA A 253 6.21 -21.09 -12.98
C ALA A 253 4.81 -21.47 -13.49
N ALA A 254 4.74 -22.33 -14.52
CA ALA A 254 3.47 -22.82 -15.04
C ALA A 254 2.69 -23.65 -14.00
N ALA A 255 3.37 -24.44 -13.18
CA ALA A 255 2.76 -25.20 -12.09
C ALA A 255 2.19 -24.27 -11.01
N LEU A 256 2.91 -23.21 -10.65
CA LEU A 256 2.50 -22.23 -9.66
C LEU A 256 1.28 -21.41 -10.13
N LEU A 257 1.24 -20.98 -11.39
CA LEU A 257 0.10 -20.25 -11.95
C LEU A 257 -1.17 -21.11 -11.98
N LYS A 258 -1.06 -22.43 -12.21
CA LYS A 258 -2.21 -23.35 -12.17
C LYS A 258 -2.80 -23.53 -10.77
N ARG A 259 -1.99 -23.42 -9.72
CA ARG A 259 -2.44 -23.56 -8.31
C ARG A 259 -3.19 -22.32 -7.80
N GLY A 260 -3.01 -21.17 -8.44
CA GLY A 260 -3.52 -19.89 -7.95
C GLY A 260 -2.65 -19.29 -6.83
N ALA A 261 -3.05 -18.11 -6.35
CA ALA A 261 -2.35 -17.38 -5.29
C ALA A 261 -3.05 -17.56 -3.94
N ALA A 262 -2.28 -17.76 -2.86
CA ALA A 262 -2.76 -17.61 -1.50
C ALA A 262 -2.63 -16.13 -1.09
N THR A 263 -3.70 -15.35 -1.24
CA THR A 263 -3.71 -13.92 -0.89
C THR A 263 -4.08 -13.65 0.57
N MET A 264 -4.46 -14.71 1.30
CA MET A 264 -4.71 -14.70 2.72
C MET A 264 -3.84 -15.75 3.40
N ARG A 265 -3.42 -15.46 4.62
CA ARG A 265 -2.76 -16.45 5.47
C ARG A 265 -3.78 -17.52 5.89
N ASP A 266 -3.36 -18.78 5.86
CA ASP A 266 -4.15 -19.88 6.43
C ASP A 266 -4.49 -19.58 7.89
N ALA A 267 -5.76 -19.74 8.25
CA ALA A 267 -6.16 -19.64 9.65
C ALA A 267 -5.37 -20.71 10.43
N ALA A 268 -4.45 -20.26 11.29
CA ALA A 268 -3.74 -21.18 12.16
C ALA A 268 -4.78 -21.91 13.02
N LYS A 269 -4.74 -23.25 12.98
CA LYS A 269 -5.37 -24.10 13.98
C LYS A 269 -4.81 -23.80 15.37
#